data_AF-A0A8T6YEM5-F1
#
_entry.id   AF-A0A8T6YEM5-F1
#
_cell.length_a   1.000
_cell.length_b   1.000
_cell.length_c   1.000
_cell.angle_alpha   90.00
_cell.angle_beta   90.00
_cell.angle_gamma   90.00
#
_symmetry.space_group_name_H-M   'P 1'
#
loop_
_entity.id
_entity.type
_entity.pdbx_description
1 polymer ?
#
loop_
_entity_poly.entity_id
_entity_poly.type
_entity_poly.pdbx_seq_one_letter_code
_entity_poly.pdbx_strand_id
1 'polypeptide(L)'
;MVVDNLNTHFEKSFYETFERDEADKILEKIAFHYTPKHGSWLNVAEIEISILKREVSVWAAERNMQKKGIEWSFTKEKAAAKFKLNTQQN
;
A
#
# COMPACT_ATOMS: atom_id res chain seq x y z
N MET A 1 19.16 10.45 4.56
CA MET A 1 17.84 9.81 4.58
C MET A 1 17.26 9.84 5.98
N VAL A 2 15.97 10.18 6.09
CA VAL A 2 15.22 10.03 7.34
C VAL A 2 14.32 8.82 7.16
N VAL A 3 14.42 7.84 8.05
CA VAL A 3 13.67 6.58 7.97
C VAL A 3 13.03 6.27 9.33
N ASP A 4 11.97 5.48 9.32
CA ASP A 4 11.41 4.98 10.56
C ASP A 4 12.36 3.98 11.24
N ASN A 5 12.11 3.68 12.51
CA ASN A 5 12.86 2.68 13.27
C ASN A 5 12.24 1.28 13.12
N LEU A 6 11.64 0.98 11.96
CA LEU A 6 11.17 -0.36 11.65
C LEU A 6 12.35 -1.22 11.20
N ASN A 7 12.34 -2.51 11.56
CA ASN A 7 13.43 -3.47 11.31
C ASN A 7 13.60 -3.85 9.81
N THR A 8 13.33 -2.94 8.87
CA THR A 8 13.36 -3.19 7.43
C THR A 8 14.16 -2.14 6.65
N HIS A 9 14.57 -1.03 7.28
CA HIS A 9 15.27 0.07 6.60
C HIS A 9 16.67 0.29 7.19
N PHE A 10 17.59 -0.63 6.88
CA PHE A 10 18.99 -0.54 7.31
C PHE A 10 19.95 -0.65 6.12
N GLU A 11 21.19 -0.20 6.31
CA GLU A 11 22.26 -0.23 5.30
C GLU A 11 22.41 -1.61 4.65
N LYS A 12 22.20 -2.69 5.43
CA LYS A 12 22.27 -4.07 4.93
C LYS A 12 21.33 -4.34 3.74
N SER A 13 20.17 -3.69 3.66
CA SER A 13 19.24 -3.85 2.54
C SER A 13 19.82 -3.40 1.20
N PHE A 14 20.79 -2.46 1.21
CA PHE A 14 21.50 -2.05 0.00
C PHE A 14 22.41 -3.18 -0.51
N TYR A 15 23.11 -3.87 0.39
CA TYR A 15 23.93 -5.03 0.02
C TYR A 15 23.11 -6.27 -0.38
N GLU A 16 21.85 -6.35 0.02
CA GLU A 16 20.91 -7.39 -0.44
C GLU A 16 20.37 -7.12 -1.85
N THR A 17 20.40 -5.86 -2.31
CA THR A 17 19.81 -5.43 -3.58
C THR A 17 20.85 -5.12 -4.66
N PHE A 18 21.98 -4.54 -4.28
CA PHE A 18 23.04 -4.09 -5.18
C PHE A 18 24.33 -4.88 -4.98
N GLU A 19 25.16 -4.92 -6.02
CA GLU A 19 26.53 -5.39 -5.88
C GLU A 19 27.31 -4.52 -4.89
N ARG A 20 28.27 -5.12 -4.18
CA ARG A 20 28.96 -4.46 -3.05
C ARG A 20 29.55 -3.10 -3.41
N ASP A 21 30.26 -3.00 -4.53
CA ASP A 21 30.89 -1.76 -4.98
C ASP A 21 29.88 -0.66 -5.33
N GLU A 22 28.67 -1.04 -5.77
CA GLU A 22 27.58 -0.10 -6.05
C GLU A 22 26.90 0.34 -4.75
N ALA A 23 26.63 -0.59 -3.84
CA ALA A 23 26.09 -0.31 -2.52
C ALA A 23 27.00 0.67 -1.74
N ASP A 24 28.32 0.43 -1.73
CA ASP A 24 29.29 1.28 -1.04
C ASP A 24 29.29 2.72 -1.59
N LYS A 25 29.30 2.89 -2.92
CA LYS A 25 29.23 4.22 -3.57
C LYS A 25 27.94 4.98 -3.25
N ILE A 26 26.84 4.26 -3.05
CA ILE A 26 25.54 4.85 -2.70
C ILE A 26 25.54 5.23 -1.21
N LEU A 27 25.99 4.33 -0.34
CA LEU A 27 26.03 4.53 1.11
C LEU A 27 26.99 5.65 1.52
N GLU A 28 28.10 5.85 0.81
CA GLU A 28 29.01 7.01 1.02
C GLU A 28 28.30 8.36 0.91
N LYS A 29 27.19 8.43 0.16
CA LYS A 29 26.44 9.67 -0.09
C LYS A 29 25.22 9.82 0.83
N ILE A 30 24.96 8.86 1.70
CA ILE A 30 23.73 8.80 2.51
C ILE A 30 24.07 8.79 4.00
N ALA A 31 23.57 9.78 4.73
CA ALA A 31 23.52 9.72 6.19
C ALA A 31 22.15 9.19 6.65
N PHE A 32 22.10 8.16 7.48
CA PHE A 32 20.85 7.63 8.04
C PHE A 32 20.46 8.34 9.33
N HIS A 33 19.22 8.84 9.37
CA HIS A 33 18.61 9.41 10.57
C HIS A 33 17.33 8.63 10.88
N TYR A 34 17.31 7.94 12.01
CA TYR A 34 16.16 7.14 12.44
C TYR A 34 15.23 7.95 13.32
N THR A 35 13.92 7.91 13.06
CA THR A 35 12.95 8.56 13.95
C THR A 35 12.90 7.85 15.31
N PRO A 36 12.63 8.57 16.42
CA PRO A 36 12.51 7.95 17.74
C PRO A 36 11.44 6.86 17.78
N LYS A 37 11.59 5.85 18.64
CA LYS A 37 10.49 4.91 18.94
C LYS A 37 9.30 5.73 19.41
N HIS A 38 8.18 5.67 18.69
CA HIS A 38 6.95 6.48 18.86
C HIS A 38 6.97 7.92 18.30
N GLY A 39 8.02 8.31 17.57
CA GLY A 39 8.12 9.59 16.86
C GLY A 39 7.50 9.59 15.46
N SER A 40 6.44 8.81 15.24
CA SER A 40 5.85 8.56 13.93
C SER A 40 5.31 9.86 13.27
N TRP A 41 4.89 10.81 14.10
CA TRP A 41 4.48 12.18 13.71
C TRP A 41 5.60 13.03 13.06
N LEU A 42 6.87 12.61 13.16
CA LEU A 42 8.01 13.24 12.46
C LEU A 42 8.35 12.55 11.13
N ASN A 43 7.67 11.46 10.79
CA ASN A 43 7.89 10.72 9.55
C ASN A 43 7.13 11.37 8.40
N VAL A 44 7.84 11.92 7.42
CA VAL A 44 7.26 12.62 6.26
C VAL A 44 6.30 11.70 5.49
N ALA A 45 6.63 10.42 5.34
CA ALA A 45 5.78 9.46 4.64
C ALA A 45 4.41 9.28 5.34
N GLU A 46 4.36 9.27 6.68
CA GLU A 46 3.10 9.15 7.42
C GLU A 46 2.20 10.39 7.28
N ILE A 47 2.81 11.58 7.21
CA ILE A 47 2.09 12.84 6.99
C ILE A 47 1.45 12.82 5.60
N GLU A 48 2.20 12.47 4.56
CA GLU A 48 1.70 12.38 3.19
C GLU A 48 0.60 11.33 3.04
N ILE A 49 0.78 10.15 3.63
CA ILE A 49 -0.25 9.09 3.65
C ILE A 49 -1.53 9.57 4.34
N SER A 50 -1.41 10.35 5.42
CA SER A 50 -2.58 10.89 6.14
C SER A 50 -3.37 11.89 5.28
N ILE A 51 -2.67 12.74 4.53
CA ILE A 51 -3.29 13.68 3.58
C ILE A 51 -3.99 12.89 2.47
N LEU A 52 -3.31 11.95 1.85
CA LEU A 52 -3.87 11.12 0.77
C LEU A 52 -5.11 10.35 1.25
N LYS A 53 -5.06 9.77 2.45
CA LYS A 53 -6.20 9.06 3.06
C LYS A 53 -7.42 9.97 3.19
N ARG A 54 -7.21 11.24 3.57
CA ARG A 54 -8.28 12.24 3.64
C ARG A 54 -8.88 12.51 2.27
N GLU A 55 -8.06 12.72 1.24
CA GLU A 55 -8.53 12.97 -0.13
C GLU A 55 -9.32 11.78 -0.69
N VAL A 56 -8.76 10.57 -0.58
CA VAL A 56 -9.41 9.33 -1.02
C VAL A 56 -10.74 9.13 -0.32
N SER A 57 -10.86 9.50 0.95
CA SER A 57 -12.12 9.38 1.69
C SER A 57 -13.23 10.27 1.10
N VAL A 58 -12.89 11.47 0.62
CA VAL A 58 -13.85 12.39 -0.02
C VAL A 58 -14.30 11.82 -1.36
N TRP A 59 -13.36 11.37 -2.19
CA TRP A 59 -13.69 10.73 -3.48
C TRP A 59 -14.52 9.46 -3.29
N ALA A 60 -14.21 8.65 -2.28
CA ALA A 60 -14.96 7.46 -1.95
C ALA A 60 -16.40 7.82 -1.53
N ALA A 61 -16.58 8.86 -0.72
CA ALA A 61 -17.89 9.36 -0.31
C ALA A 61 -18.71 9.86 -1.51
N GLU A 62 -18.10 10.65 -2.40
CA GLU A 62 -18.75 11.15 -3.62
C GLU A 62 -19.17 9.99 -4.54
N ARG A 63 -18.27 9.05 -4.83
CA ARG A 63 -18.57 7.84 -5.60
C ARG A 63 -19.70 7.03 -4.95
N ASN A 64 -19.69 6.86 -3.63
CA ASN A 64 -20.73 6.13 -2.91
C ASN A 64 -22.09 6.86 -3.02
N MET A 65 -22.10 8.19 -2.98
CA MET A 65 -23.30 9.00 -3.17
C MET A 65 -23.86 8.87 -4.59
N GLN A 66 -23.01 8.75 -5.60
CA GLN A 66 -23.42 8.50 -6.99
C GLN A 66 -24.09 7.13 -7.17
N LYS A 67 -23.98 6.20 -6.20
CA LYS A 67 -24.60 4.87 -6.20
C LYS A 67 -24.49 4.13 -7.53
N LYS A 68 -23.36 4.30 -8.24
CA LYS A 68 -23.13 3.62 -9.52
C LYS A 68 -23.09 2.12 -9.26
N GLY A 69 -24.17 1.43 -9.63
CA GLY A 69 -24.25 -0.01 -9.61
C GLY A 69 -23.30 -0.62 -10.64
N ILE A 70 -22.86 -1.84 -10.40
CA ILE A 70 -22.20 -2.64 -11.43
C ILE A 70 -23.32 -3.11 -12.37
N GLU A 71 -23.30 -2.68 -13.64
CA GLU A 71 -24.11 -3.32 -14.67
C GLU A 71 -23.53 -4.70 -14.97
N TRP A 72 -24.14 -5.71 -14.38
CA TRP A 72 -23.81 -7.09 -14.69
C TRP A 72 -24.50 -7.49 -16.00
N SER A 73 -23.70 -7.75 -17.04
CA SER A 73 -24.19 -8.21 -18.35
C SER A 73 -24.43 -9.73 -18.42
N PHE A 74 -24.43 -10.42 -17.28
CA PHE A 74 -24.69 -11.85 -17.21
C PHE A 74 -25.86 -12.16 -16.28
N THR A 75 -26.63 -13.17 -16.67
CA THR A 75 -27.79 -13.61 -15.90
C THR A 75 -27.34 -14.40 -14.67
N LYS A 76 -28.23 -14.51 -13.68
CA LYS A 76 -27.99 -15.26 -12.43
C LYS A 76 -27.55 -16.71 -12.71
N GLU A 77 -28.07 -17.30 -13.78
CA GLU A 77 -27.74 -18.65 -14.23
C GLU A 77 -26.30 -18.75 -14.74
N LYS A 78 -25.84 -17.77 -15.54
CA LYS A 78 -24.44 -17.68 -15.98
C LYS A 78 -23.49 -17.47 -14.79
N ALA A 79 -23.92 -16.70 -13.79
CA ALA A 79 -23.18 -16.51 -12.55
C ALA A 79 -23.04 -17.83 -11.78
N ALA A 80 -24.17 -18.51 -11.55
CA ALA A 80 -24.22 -19.78 -10.82
C ALA A 80 -23.38 -20.87 -11.51
N ALA A 81 -23.43 -20.96 -12.84
CA ALA A 81 -22.59 -21.85 -13.62
C ALA A 81 -21.09 -21.53 -13.49
N LYS A 82 -20.71 -20.25 -13.54
CA LYS A 82 -19.32 -19.81 -13.38
C LYS A 82 -18.77 -20.10 -11.98
N PHE A 83 -19.59 -19.90 -10.95
CA PHE A 83 -19.22 -20.12 -9.55
C PHE A 83 -19.50 -21.54 -9.04
N LYS A 84 -19.96 -22.45 -9.90
CA LYS A 84 -20.28 -23.85 -9.56
C LYS A 84 -21.20 -23.97 -8.34
N LEU A 85 -22.15 -23.05 -8.21
CA LEU A 85 -23.12 -23.07 -7.12
C LEU A 85 -24.18 -24.11 -7.43
N ASN A 86 -24.03 -25.30 -6.86
CA ASN A 86 -24.97 -26.40 -7.02
C ASN A 86 -26.33 -26.05 -6.38
N THR A 87 -27.37 -25.95 -7.20
CA THR A 87 -28.76 -26.17 -6.78
C THR A 87 -28.94 -27.64 -6.45
N GLN A 88 -28.70 -28.02 -5.19
CA GLN A 88 -29.40 -29.17 -4.64
C GLN A 88 -30.78 -28.71 -4.22
N GLN A 89 -31.78 -29.13 -5.01
CA GLN A 89 -33.19 -29.02 -4.69
C GLN A 89 -33.48 -29.94 -3.50
N ASN A 90 -33.97 -29.38 -2.40
CA ASN A 90 -34.91 -30.04 -1.50
C ASN A 90 -36.32 -29.63 -1.90
#